data_AF-A0A7S4IJL2-F1
#
_entry.id   AF-A0A7S4IJL2-F1
#
_cell.length_a   1.000
_cell.length_b   1.000
_cell.length_c   1.000
_cell.angle_alpha   90.00
_cell.angle_beta   90.00
_cell.angle_gamma   90.00
#
_symmetry.space_group_name_H-M   'P 1'
#
loop_
_entity.id
_entity.type
_entity.pdbx_description
1 polymer ?
#
loop_
_entity_poly.entity_id
_entity_poly.type
_entity_poly.pdbx_seq_one_letter_code
_entity_poly.pdbx_strand_id
1 'polypeptide(L)'
;MRPWIVSIFLFLGAPEAMPRVGGFQILTKTIRGVGDTRPGEQGNTAMRMPRACILPIRHPGQPCIQAHLLARQVFPGDCDNDDEEDYRRKVAEADAAVAAVEKARQRLLERKRADSVVENSSLLEIAPRPGMRSTLSYSDAGTLTLNLPSRGFGTDSVVSGAFSLAWFSAIVPATFAGGGVPLLFMAPFWLAGGLVAKNAAVDPFISSSITVGRFAWSLKSTYGGITVKEIEGATDDLGGADVAMPVVVNGVPQWEVRLHGKMADVGLGTGLLSEEEVRYIAREINDHLRQLRAIPTDPQ
;
A
#
# COMPACT_ATOMS: atom_id res chain seq x y z
N MET A 1 9.96 0.89 -37.55
CA MET A 1 9.29 1.69 -36.51
C MET A 1 9.16 0.83 -35.26
N ARG A 2 9.74 1.23 -34.13
CA ARG A 2 9.67 0.51 -32.85
C ARG A 2 8.65 1.19 -31.94
N PRO A 3 7.79 0.45 -31.21
CA PRO A 3 6.87 1.07 -30.26
C PRO A 3 7.61 1.43 -28.97
N TRP A 4 7.36 2.63 -28.45
CA TRP A 4 7.84 3.07 -27.14
C TRP A 4 6.79 2.69 -26.09
N ILE A 5 7.20 1.93 -25.07
CA ILE A 5 6.40 1.71 -23.87
C ILE A 5 6.66 2.89 -22.94
N VAL A 6 5.64 3.71 -22.69
CA VAL A 6 5.70 4.79 -21.71
C VAL A 6 5.16 4.25 -20.38
N SER A 7 6.05 4.03 -19.41
CA SER A 7 5.67 3.80 -18.02
C SER A 7 5.20 5.12 -17.41
N ILE A 8 3.92 5.20 -17.07
CA ILE A 8 3.33 6.34 -16.36
C ILE A 8 3.63 6.17 -14.87
N PHE A 9 4.50 7.03 -14.32
CA PHE A 9 4.64 7.20 -12.89
C PHE A 9 3.53 8.14 -12.40
N LEU A 10 2.60 7.61 -11.61
CA LEU A 10 1.61 8.38 -10.87
C LEU A 10 2.30 9.05 -9.67
N PHE A 11 2.65 10.33 -9.83
CA PHE A 11 3.10 11.18 -8.74
C PHE A 11 1.89 11.64 -7.92
N LEU A 12 1.69 11.06 -6.74
CA LEU A 12 0.72 11.50 -5.74
C LEU A 12 1.28 12.71 -5.00
N GLY A 13 1.03 13.91 -5.53
CA GLY A 13 1.17 15.16 -4.79
C GLY A 13 -0.18 15.59 -4.21
N ALA A 14 -0.31 15.57 -2.89
CA ALA A 14 -1.47 16.12 -2.19
C ALA A 14 -1.42 17.67 -2.21
N PRO A 15 -2.55 18.37 -2.42
CA PRO A 15 -2.65 19.78 -2.08
C PRO A 15 -3.57 19.94 -0.86
N GLU A 16 -2.99 20.06 0.33
CA GLU A 16 -3.69 20.66 1.47
C GLU A 16 -2.84 21.77 2.07
N ALA A 17 -3.53 22.87 2.36
CA ALA A 17 -2.98 24.14 2.79
C ALA A 17 -2.24 24.02 4.14
N MET A 18 -0.98 24.45 4.18
CA MET A 18 -0.24 24.65 5.43
C MET A 18 -0.31 26.12 5.86
N PRO A 19 -0.47 26.41 7.17
CA PRO A 19 0.13 27.60 7.76
C PRO A 19 1.65 27.38 7.95
N ARG A 20 2.43 28.43 7.70
CA ARG A 20 3.89 28.48 7.85
C ARG A 20 4.33 28.22 9.30
N VAL A 21 5.12 27.17 9.57
CA VAL A 21 6.24 27.11 10.53
C VAL A 21 7.09 25.89 10.14
N GLY A 22 8.35 26.01 9.72
CA GLY A 22 9.54 25.93 10.59
C GLY A 22 10.47 24.82 10.05
N GLY A 23 11.73 25.15 9.81
CA GLY A 23 12.65 24.39 8.95
C GLY A 23 12.92 22.93 9.34
N PHE A 24 13.09 22.09 8.32
CA PHE A 24 13.68 20.76 8.42
C PHE A 24 14.94 20.72 7.55
N GLN A 25 16.10 20.61 8.18
CA GLN A 25 17.36 20.34 7.48
C GLN A 25 17.40 18.87 7.07
N ILE A 26 17.64 18.61 5.78
CA ILE A 26 17.88 17.26 5.27
C ILE A 26 19.36 16.94 5.46
N LEU A 27 19.64 16.01 6.37
CA LEU A 27 20.96 15.44 6.61
C LEU A 27 21.35 14.53 5.43
N THR A 28 22.22 14.99 4.55
CA THR A 28 22.81 14.18 3.48
C THR A 28 23.96 13.37 4.06
N LYS A 29 23.77 12.05 4.23
CA LYS A 29 24.83 11.13 4.66
C LYS A 29 25.64 10.68 3.43
N THR A 30 26.70 11.41 3.13
CA THR A 30 27.74 10.98 2.19
C THR A 30 28.55 9.84 2.82
N ILE A 31 28.47 8.64 2.26
CA ILE A 31 29.36 7.53 2.63
C ILE A 31 30.68 7.73 1.90
N ARG A 32 31.70 8.17 2.64
CA ARG A 32 33.09 8.31 2.23
C ARG A 32 33.79 6.98 2.50
N GLY A 33 34.10 6.22 1.46
CA GLY A 33 35.00 5.06 1.56
C GLY A 33 36.45 5.52 1.45
N VAL A 34 37.21 5.37 2.54
CA VAL A 34 38.67 5.50 2.58
C VAL A 34 39.25 4.09 2.60
N GLY A 35 40.23 3.84 1.74
CA GLY A 35 41.03 2.62 1.74
C GLY A 35 42.28 2.78 0.88
N ASP A 36 43.40 3.04 1.54
CA ASP A 36 44.78 3.09 1.04
C ASP A 36 45.18 1.84 0.24
N THR A 37 45.89 2.02 -0.88
CA THR A 37 47.03 1.17 -1.27
C THR A 37 48.06 1.97 -2.10
N ARG A 38 49.34 1.59 -1.93
CA ARG A 38 50.59 2.24 -2.33
C ARG A 38 50.89 2.22 -3.85
N PRO A 39 51.90 3.00 -4.33
CA PRO A 39 52.19 3.18 -5.75
C PRO A 39 53.24 2.19 -6.27
N GLY A 40 53.08 1.77 -7.52
CA GLY A 40 54.15 1.14 -8.30
C GLY A 40 53.66 0.09 -9.27
N GLU A 41 53.46 0.48 -10.54
CA GLU A 41 53.97 -0.22 -11.74
C GLU A 41 53.37 0.41 -13.00
N GLN A 42 54.25 0.95 -13.84
CA GLN A 42 53.95 1.32 -15.22
C GLN A 42 53.95 0.05 -16.07
N GLY A 43 52.84 -0.23 -16.75
CA GLY A 43 52.74 -1.35 -17.69
C GLY A 43 51.70 -1.05 -18.76
N ASN A 44 52.18 -0.73 -19.96
CA ASN A 44 51.39 -0.60 -21.18
C ASN A 44 50.68 -1.92 -21.51
N THR A 45 49.34 -1.92 -21.53
CA THR A 45 48.59 -2.99 -22.22
C THR A 45 47.32 -2.43 -22.86
N ALA A 46 47.25 -2.54 -24.19
CA ALA A 46 46.14 -2.09 -25.02
C ALA A 46 44.82 -2.80 -24.64
N MET A 47 43.79 -2.03 -24.30
CA MET A 47 42.42 -2.53 -24.14
C MET A 47 41.80 -2.84 -25.52
N ARG A 48 41.69 -4.13 -25.83
CA ARG A 48 40.67 -4.64 -26.75
C ARG A 48 39.31 -4.58 -26.05
N MET A 49 38.35 -3.87 -26.63
CA MET A 49 36.95 -3.91 -26.18
C MET A 49 36.37 -5.32 -26.31
N PRO A 50 35.68 -5.86 -25.28
CA PRO A 50 34.78 -6.99 -25.48
C PRO A 50 33.48 -6.52 -26.13
N ARG A 51 33.06 -7.24 -27.18
CA ARG A 51 31.75 -7.11 -27.80
C ARG A 51 30.66 -7.40 -26.76
N ALA A 52 29.79 -6.42 -26.49
CA ALA A 52 28.61 -6.62 -25.68
C ALA A 52 27.61 -7.54 -26.43
N CYS A 53 27.48 -8.78 -25.96
CA CYS A 53 26.35 -9.64 -26.32
C CYS A 53 25.09 -9.10 -25.62
N ILE A 54 24.17 -8.56 -26.41
CA ILE A 54 22.84 -8.16 -25.95
C ILE A 54 22.02 -9.44 -25.76
N LEU A 55 21.79 -9.85 -24.51
CA LEU A 55 20.84 -10.91 -24.18
C LEU A 55 19.40 -10.36 -24.26
N PRO A 56 18.44 -11.06 -24.90
CA PRO A 56 17.05 -10.65 -24.92
C PRO A 56 16.35 -10.86 -23.57
N ILE A 57 15.48 -9.93 -23.23
CA ILE A 57 14.69 -9.88 -21.99
C ILE A 57 13.70 -11.06 -21.94
N ARG A 58 13.71 -11.77 -20.82
CA ARG A 58 12.90 -12.96 -20.49
C ARG A 58 11.45 -12.56 -20.18
N HIS A 59 10.46 -13.13 -20.87
CA HIS A 59 9.05 -13.01 -20.48
C HIS A 59 8.67 -14.14 -19.49
N PRO A 60 7.92 -13.84 -18.42
CA PRO A 60 7.42 -14.86 -17.50
C PRO A 60 6.26 -15.62 -18.17
N GLY A 61 6.42 -16.93 -18.38
CA GLY A 61 5.32 -17.83 -18.77
C GLY A 61 5.54 -18.77 -19.97
N GLN A 62 6.71 -18.81 -20.61
CA GLN A 62 6.99 -19.79 -21.68
C GLN A 62 7.78 -21.01 -21.19
N PRO A 63 7.40 -22.24 -21.59
CA PRO A 63 8.14 -23.45 -21.24
C PRO A 63 9.50 -23.51 -21.95
N CYS A 64 10.54 -23.86 -21.19
CA CYS A 64 11.97 -23.75 -21.50
C CYS A 64 12.48 -24.59 -22.68
N ILE A 65 11.63 -25.34 -23.38
CA ILE A 65 12.07 -26.44 -24.25
C ILE A 65 12.54 -25.94 -25.63
N GLN A 66 12.11 -24.74 -26.07
CA GLN A 66 12.34 -24.31 -27.45
C GLN A 66 13.59 -23.45 -27.67
N ALA A 67 14.19 -22.89 -26.61
CA ALA A 67 15.44 -22.12 -26.71
C ALA A 67 16.68 -23.02 -26.91
N HIS A 68 16.61 -24.28 -26.48
CA HIS A 68 17.77 -25.18 -26.52
C HIS A 68 18.12 -25.70 -27.93
N LEU A 69 17.12 -25.75 -28.82
CA LEU A 69 17.28 -26.26 -30.19
C LEU A 69 17.89 -25.24 -31.16
N LEU A 70 17.74 -23.94 -30.90
CA LEU A 70 18.30 -22.89 -31.77
C LEU A 70 19.76 -22.53 -31.45
N ALA A 71 20.21 -22.71 -30.20
CA ALA A 71 21.60 -22.42 -29.82
C ALA A 71 22.61 -23.47 -30.33
N ARG A 72 22.15 -24.70 -30.62
CA ARG A 72 23.03 -25.83 -30.99
C ARG A 72 23.42 -25.86 -32.48
N GLN A 73 22.79 -25.03 -33.33
CA GLN A 73 23.03 -25.03 -34.78
C GLN A 73 24.09 -24.01 -35.25
N VAL A 74 24.59 -23.12 -34.37
CA VAL A 74 25.45 -21.99 -34.81
C VAL A 74 26.93 -22.16 -34.42
N PHE A 75 27.29 -23.07 -33.52
CA PHE A 75 28.68 -23.28 -33.11
C PHE A 75 28.99 -24.77 -32.88
N PRO A 76 29.52 -25.50 -33.88
CA PRO A 76 30.11 -26.81 -33.67
C PRO A 76 31.58 -26.61 -33.27
N GLY A 77 31.79 -26.23 -32.01
CA GLY A 77 33.11 -26.30 -31.38
C GLY A 77 33.04 -27.35 -30.28
N ASP A 78 34.00 -28.28 -30.24
CA ASP A 78 34.21 -29.18 -29.12
C ASP A 78 34.38 -28.33 -27.85
N CYS A 79 33.32 -28.26 -27.04
CA CYS A 79 33.42 -27.77 -25.67
C CYS A 79 33.96 -28.93 -24.85
N ASP A 80 35.16 -28.78 -24.31
CA ASP A 80 35.76 -29.74 -23.39
C ASP A 80 34.76 -30.10 -22.26
N ASN A 81 34.57 -31.40 -22.02
CA ASN A 81 33.57 -31.93 -21.07
C ASN A 81 33.75 -31.41 -19.62
N ASP A 82 34.91 -30.85 -19.29
CA ASP A 82 35.24 -30.37 -17.94
C ASP A 82 34.39 -29.14 -17.52
N ASP A 83 33.86 -28.36 -18.47
CA ASP A 83 33.00 -27.21 -18.18
C ASP A 83 31.55 -27.60 -17.82
N GLU A 84 31.10 -28.80 -18.21
CA GLU A 84 29.73 -29.24 -17.96
C GLU A 84 29.51 -29.61 -16.49
N GLU A 85 30.51 -30.22 -15.82
CA GLU A 85 30.43 -30.56 -14.41
C GLU A 85 30.43 -29.32 -13.50
N ASP A 86 31.26 -28.31 -13.81
CA ASP A 86 31.28 -27.05 -13.05
C ASP A 86 29.95 -26.29 -13.20
N TYR A 87 29.35 -26.30 -14.39
CA TYR A 87 28.03 -25.70 -14.60
C TYR A 87 26.94 -26.43 -13.80
N ARG A 88 26.92 -27.77 -13.82
CA ARG A 88 25.96 -28.56 -13.03
C ARG A 88 26.10 -28.31 -11.53
N ARG A 89 27.33 -28.16 -11.02
CA ARG A 89 27.58 -27.83 -9.61
C ARG A 89 27.03 -26.45 -9.24
N LYS A 90 27.27 -25.43 -10.08
CA LYS A 90 26.75 -24.07 -9.84
C LYS A 90 25.22 -23.99 -9.89
N VAL A 91 24.58 -24.76 -10.78
CA VAL A 91 23.11 -24.85 -10.83
C VAL A 91 22.57 -25.52 -9.57
N ALA A 92 23.16 -26.63 -9.13
CA ALA A 92 22.76 -27.31 -7.90
C ALA A 92 22.92 -26.42 -6.65
N GLU A 93 23.98 -25.61 -6.60
CA GLU A 93 24.19 -24.63 -5.52
C GLU A 93 23.12 -23.52 -5.55
N ALA A 94 22.78 -23.01 -6.73
CA ALA A 94 21.73 -22.01 -6.90
C ALA A 94 20.35 -22.55 -6.49
N ASP A 95 20.01 -23.77 -6.89
CA ASP A 95 18.75 -24.42 -6.54
C ASP A 95 18.64 -24.66 -5.02
N ALA A 96 19.75 -25.06 -4.37
CA ALA A 96 19.81 -25.20 -2.92
C ALA A 96 19.59 -23.86 -2.19
N ALA A 97 20.16 -22.77 -2.71
CA ALA A 97 19.97 -21.43 -2.16
C ALA A 97 18.51 -20.96 -2.29
N VAL A 98 17.87 -21.19 -3.43
CA VAL A 98 16.44 -20.86 -3.64
C VAL A 98 15.55 -21.64 -2.68
N ALA A 99 15.78 -22.95 -2.53
CA ALA A 99 15.03 -23.78 -1.59
C ALA A 99 15.17 -23.32 -0.14
N ALA A 100 16.36 -22.87 0.27
CA ALA A 100 16.59 -22.32 1.60
C ALA A 100 15.81 -21.01 1.84
N VAL A 101 15.76 -20.12 0.84
CA VAL A 101 15.00 -18.86 0.90
C VAL A 101 13.49 -19.12 0.97
N GLU A 102 12.98 -20.07 0.18
CA GLU A 102 11.56 -20.44 0.23
C GLU A 102 11.16 -21.03 1.59
N LYS A 103 12.01 -21.88 2.17
CA LYS A 103 11.79 -22.43 3.52
C LYS A 103 11.80 -21.34 4.60
N ALA A 104 12.66 -20.33 4.47
CA ALA A 104 12.67 -19.18 5.37
C ALA A 104 11.39 -18.34 5.24
N ARG A 105 10.90 -18.14 4.01
CA ARG A 105 9.63 -17.44 3.74
C ARG A 105 8.44 -18.19 4.34
N GLN A 106 8.39 -19.52 4.21
CA GLN A 106 7.33 -20.33 4.81
C GLN A 106 7.30 -20.19 6.34
N ARG A 107 8.44 -20.25 7.01
CA ARG A 107 8.53 -20.05 8.47
C ARG A 107 8.04 -18.68 8.93
N LEU A 108 8.32 -17.63 8.17
CA LEU A 108 7.82 -16.28 8.46
C LEU A 108 6.30 -16.20 8.31
N LEU A 109 5.73 -16.84 7.29
CA LEU A 109 4.28 -16.90 7.10
C LEU A 109 3.59 -17.69 8.21
N GLU A 110 4.18 -18.79 8.66
CA GLU A 110 3.67 -19.57 9.80
C GLU A 110 3.70 -18.76 11.10
N ARG A 111 4.77 -18.01 11.37
CA ARG A 111 4.82 -17.10 12.53
C ARG A 111 3.72 -16.04 12.47
N LYS A 112 3.58 -15.37 11.33
CA LYS A 112 2.50 -14.37 11.15
C LYS A 112 1.11 -14.98 11.34
N ARG A 113 0.89 -16.23 10.90
CA ARG A 113 -0.38 -16.93 11.12
C ARG A 113 -0.59 -17.26 12.59
N ALA A 114 0.43 -17.73 13.30
CA ALA A 114 0.34 -18.01 14.73
C ALA A 114 0.03 -16.74 15.54
N ASP A 115 0.71 -15.63 15.24
CA ASP A 115 0.46 -14.34 15.89
C ASP A 115 -0.99 -13.88 15.68
N SER A 116 -1.54 -14.03 14.46
CA SER A 116 -2.94 -13.67 14.16
C SER A 116 -3.99 -14.53 14.88
N VAL A 117 -3.67 -15.78 15.23
CA VAL A 117 -4.60 -16.67 15.96
C VAL A 117 -4.64 -16.30 17.45
N VAL A 118 -3.50 -15.95 18.03
CA VAL A 118 -3.43 -15.49 19.42
C VAL A 118 -4.15 -14.16 19.59
N GLU A 119 -3.94 -13.21 18.67
CA GLU A 119 -4.60 -11.90 18.68
C GLU A 119 -6.13 -12.01 18.61
N ASN A 120 -6.66 -12.94 17.80
CA ASN A 120 -8.11 -13.20 17.73
C ASN A 120 -8.68 -13.90 18.98
N SER A 121 -7.86 -14.57 19.79
CA SER A 121 -8.33 -15.33 20.97
C SER A 121 -8.50 -14.46 22.21
N SER A 122 -7.80 -13.31 22.29
CA SER A 122 -7.87 -12.34 23.40
C SER A 122 -8.95 -11.27 23.23
N LEU A 123 -9.75 -11.38 22.17
CA LEU A 123 -10.82 -10.44 21.88
C LEU A 123 -12.13 -11.01 22.42
N LEU A 124 -12.66 -10.39 23.47
CA LEU A 124 -14.05 -10.55 23.84
C LEU A 124 -14.89 -9.88 22.75
N GLU A 125 -15.26 -10.66 21.75
CA GLU A 125 -16.13 -10.22 20.65
C GLU A 125 -17.53 -9.99 21.22
N ILE A 126 -18.01 -8.75 21.14
CA ILE A 126 -19.41 -8.47 21.45
C ILE A 126 -20.23 -9.05 20.32
N ALA A 127 -21.24 -9.85 20.66
CA ALA A 127 -22.13 -10.45 19.67
C ALA A 127 -22.62 -9.38 18.68
N PRO A 128 -22.31 -9.51 17.38
CA PRO A 128 -22.68 -8.51 16.39
C PRO A 128 -24.20 -8.37 16.36
N ARG A 129 -24.70 -7.13 16.40
CA ARG A 129 -26.14 -6.92 16.20
C ARG A 129 -26.50 -7.32 14.76
N PRO A 130 -27.67 -7.95 14.54
CA PRO A 130 -28.08 -8.34 13.20
C PRO A 130 -28.12 -7.12 12.28
N GLY A 131 -27.42 -7.22 11.14
CA GLY A 131 -27.34 -6.16 10.14
C GLY A 131 -26.14 -5.21 10.25
N MET A 132 -25.29 -5.33 11.28
CA MET A 132 -24.06 -4.54 11.37
C MET A 132 -22.95 -5.17 10.52
N ARG A 133 -22.19 -4.32 9.82
CA ARG A 133 -21.00 -4.71 9.07
C ARG A 133 -19.73 -4.50 9.90
N SER A 134 -19.76 -3.55 10.83
CA SER A 134 -18.67 -3.29 11.73
C SER A 134 -18.49 -4.42 12.76
N THR A 135 -17.25 -4.82 12.99
CA THR A 135 -16.88 -5.73 14.10
C THR A 135 -16.28 -4.92 15.23
N LEU A 136 -16.77 -5.14 16.45
CA LEU A 136 -16.31 -4.45 17.64
C LEU A 136 -15.86 -5.47 18.67
N SER A 137 -14.65 -5.28 19.19
CA SER A 137 -14.01 -6.23 20.09
C SER A 137 -13.23 -5.50 21.19
N TYR A 138 -13.19 -6.12 22.36
CA TYR A 138 -12.38 -5.66 23.48
C TYR A 138 -11.23 -6.63 23.73
N SER A 139 -10.01 -6.12 23.79
CA SER A 139 -8.86 -6.92 24.21
C SER A 139 -8.87 -7.13 25.73
N ASP A 140 -8.20 -8.16 26.22
CA ASP A 140 -7.91 -8.38 27.65
C ASP A 140 -7.26 -7.16 28.35
N ALA A 141 -6.50 -6.35 27.61
CA ALA A 141 -5.88 -5.10 28.11
C ALA A 141 -6.87 -3.92 28.22
N GLY A 142 -8.17 -4.13 28.00
CA GLY A 142 -9.18 -3.07 27.98
C GLY A 142 -9.08 -2.12 26.78
N THR A 143 -8.45 -2.55 25.69
CA THR A 143 -8.39 -1.80 24.43
C THR A 143 -9.60 -2.12 23.57
N LEU A 144 -10.31 -1.08 23.13
CA LEU A 144 -11.42 -1.21 22.19
C LEU A 144 -10.86 -1.23 20.76
N THR A 145 -11.22 -2.24 19.98
CA THR A 145 -10.91 -2.31 18.55
C THR A 145 -12.19 -2.36 17.75
N LEU A 146 -12.33 -1.46 16.79
CA LEU A 146 -13.44 -1.41 15.85
C LEU A 146 -12.88 -1.55 14.44
N ASN A 147 -13.32 -2.58 13.73
CA ASN A 147 -12.96 -2.85 12.36
C ASN A 147 -14.16 -2.59 11.45
N LEU A 148 -13.99 -1.65 10.53
CA LEU A 148 -14.94 -1.34 9.48
C LEU A 148 -14.49 -2.00 8.18
N PRO A 149 -15.28 -2.97 7.65
CA PRO A 149 -14.95 -3.56 6.37
C PRO A 149 -15.09 -2.52 5.26
N SER A 150 -14.34 -2.72 4.19
CA SER A 150 -14.47 -1.92 2.97
C SER A 150 -15.90 -1.98 2.41
N ARG A 151 -16.35 -0.91 1.72
CA ARG A 151 -17.69 -0.85 1.11
C ARG A 151 -17.94 -2.05 0.21
N GLY A 152 -16.90 -2.49 -0.50
CA GLY A 152 -16.96 -3.52 -1.52
C GLY A 152 -17.47 -2.96 -2.85
N PHE A 153 -17.71 -3.84 -3.82
CA PHE A 153 -18.27 -3.45 -5.11
C PHE A 153 -19.76 -3.12 -4.97
N GLY A 154 -20.11 -1.84 -4.99
CA GLY A 154 -21.47 -1.39 -5.26
C GLY A 154 -21.74 -1.29 -6.76
N THR A 155 -23.00 -1.32 -7.17
CA THR A 155 -23.41 -1.03 -8.56
C THR A 155 -22.87 0.32 -9.02
N ASP A 156 -22.87 1.32 -8.13
CA ASP A 156 -22.35 2.66 -8.41
C ASP A 156 -20.83 2.66 -8.64
N SER A 157 -20.07 1.83 -7.91
CA SER A 157 -18.63 1.67 -8.09
C SER A 157 -18.29 1.01 -9.43
N VAL A 158 -19.11 0.04 -9.87
CA VAL A 158 -18.93 -0.61 -11.17
C VAL A 158 -19.21 0.37 -12.31
N VAL A 159 -20.30 1.13 -12.22
CA VAL A 159 -20.67 2.11 -13.26
C VAL A 159 -19.65 3.25 -13.31
N SER A 160 -19.26 3.81 -12.16
CA SER A 160 -18.24 4.87 -12.09
C SER A 160 -16.85 4.38 -12.52
N GLY A 161 -16.49 3.14 -12.18
CA GLY A 161 -15.27 2.50 -12.65
C GLY A 161 -15.27 2.29 -14.17
N ALA A 162 -16.36 1.75 -14.72
CA ALA A 162 -16.52 1.57 -16.17
C ALA A 162 -16.53 2.90 -16.92
N PHE A 163 -17.23 3.92 -16.39
CA PHE A 163 -17.19 5.28 -16.92
C PHE A 163 -15.77 5.84 -16.90
N SER A 164 -15.05 5.70 -15.78
CA SER A 164 -13.67 6.16 -15.66
C SER A 164 -12.78 5.48 -16.70
N LEU A 165 -12.87 4.15 -16.85
CA LEU A 165 -12.11 3.43 -17.87
C LEU A 165 -12.45 3.88 -19.30
N ALA A 166 -13.74 4.04 -19.63
CA ALA A 166 -14.20 4.57 -20.91
C ALA A 166 -13.69 5.99 -21.16
N TRP A 167 -13.74 6.85 -20.14
CA TRP A 167 -13.27 8.22 -20.17
C TRP A 167 -11.76 8.31 -20.43
N PHE A 168 -10.96 7.60 -19.62
CA PHE A 168 -9.51 7.61 -19.78
C PHE A 168 -9.08 6.95 -21.10
N SER A 169 -9.72 5.86 -21.53
CA SER A 169 -9.41 5.22 -22.81
C SER A 169 -9.70 6.11 -24.03
N ALA A 170 -10.75 6.95 -23.98
CA ALA A 170 -11.07 7.85 -25.07
C ALA A 170 -10.21 9.12 -25.06
N ILE A 171 -9.97 9.70 -23.89
CA ILE A 171 -9.43 11.06 -23.79
C ILE A 171 -7.91 11.09 -23.67
N VAL A 172 -7.28 10.06 -23.08
CA VAL A 172 -5.82 9.98 -23.01
C VAL A 172 -5.22 9.97 -24.42
N PRO A 173 -5.63 9.09 -25.36
CA PRO A 173 -5.07 9.08 -26.71
C PRO A 173 -5.31 10.40 -27.46
N ALA A 174 -6.52 10.97 -27.33
CA ALA A 174 -6.88 12.22 -28.01
C ALA A 174 -6.04 13.42 -27.52
N THR A 175 -5.74 13.47 -26.22
CA THR A 175 -5.00 14.59 -25.61
C THR A 175 -3.51 14.54 -25.94
N PHE A 176 -2.91 13.35 -25.98
CA PHE A 176 -1.49 13.20 -26.29
C PHE A 176 -1.19 13.18 -27.80
N ALA A 177 -2.17 12.84 -28.66
CA ALA A 177 -2.05 12.93 -30.11
C ALA A 177 -2.00 14.38 -30.63
N GLY A 178 -2.56 15.34 -29.89
CA GLY A 178 -2.66 16.75 -30.30
C GLY A 178 -1.43 17.64 -30.07
N GLY A 179 -0.33 17.09 -29.53
CA GLY A 179 0.93 17.82 -29.34
C GLY A 179 0.92 18.86 -28.21
N GLY A 180 1.20 18.41 -26.97
CA GLY A 180 1.84 19.19 -25.88
C GLY A 180 1.12 20.42 -25.31
N VAL A 181 0.89 21.45 -26.14
CA VAL A 181 0.38 22.77 -25.74
C VAL A 181 -1.07 22.74 -25.18
N PRO A 182 -1.99 21.86 -25.65
CA PRO A 182 -3.33 21.76 -25.07
C PRO A 182 -3.39 21.16 -23.65
N LEU A 183 -2.34 20.49 -23.18
CA LEU A 183 -2.36 19.76 -21.89
C LEU A 183 -2.55 20.69 -20.69
N LEU A 184 -2.00 21.91 -20.75
CA LEU A 184 -2.18 22.91 -19.69
C LEU A 184 -3.61 23.42 -19.61
N PHE A 185 -4.28 23.63 -20.75
CA PHE A 185 -5.69 24.02 -20.80
C PHE A 185 -6.62 22.89 -20.34
N MET A 186 -6.22 21.64 -20.56
CA MET A 186 -6.94 20.45 -20.10
C MET A 186 -6.57 20.04 -18.66
N ALA A 187 -5.64 20.74 -17.99
CA ALA A 187 -5.21 20.37 -16.64
C ALA A 187 -6.36 20.35 -15.62
N PRO A 188 -7.30 21.32 -15.57
CA PRO A 188 -8.43 21.26 -14.65
C PRO A 188 -9.34 20.06 -14.93
N PHE A 189 -9.50 19.70 -16.20
CA PHE A 189 -10.28 18.55 -16.65
C PHE A 189 -9.64 17.23 -16.22
N TRP A 190 -8.32 17.09 -16.37
CA TRP A 190 -7.57 15.92 -15.92
C TRP A 190 -7.56 15.79 -14.40
N LEU A 191 -7.50 16.90 -13.69
CA LEU A 191 -7.55 16.93 -12.23
C LEU A 191 -8.93 16.47 -11.74
N ALA A 192 -10.00 17.01 -12.31
CA ALA A 192 -11.36 16.56 -12.01
C ALA A 192 -11.57 15.07 -12.34
N GLY A 193 -11.13 14.62 -13.52
CA GLY A 193 -11.19 13.21 -13.92
C GLY A 193 -10.38 12.29 -13.01
N GLY A 194 -9.21 12.74 -12.56
CA GLY A 194 -8.36 12.01 -11.60
C GLY A 194 -9.02 11.87 -10.23
N LEU A 195 -9.70 12.91 -9.73
CA LEU A 195 -10.47 12.84 -8.49
C LEU A 195 -11.64 11.85 -8.60
N VAL A 196 -12.38 11.88 -9.72
CA VAL A 196 -13.47 10.94 -9.98
C VAL A 196 -12.94 9.49 -10.03
N ALA A 197 -11.85 9.26 -10.74
CA ALA A 197 -11.22 7.94 -10.81
C ALA A 197 -10.74 7.44 -9.44
N LYS A 198 -10.12 8.32 -8.64
CA LYS A 198 -9.69 7.98 -7.28
C LYS A 198 -10.88 7.53 -6.44
N ASN A 199 -11.96 8.32 -6.43
CA ASN A 199 -13.14 8.04 -5.63
C ASN A 199 -13.88 6.76 -6.11
N ALA A 200 -13.81 6.46 -7.41
CA ALA A 200 -14.40 5.25 -7.98
C ALA A 200 -13.57 3.98 -7.73
N ALA A 201 -12.24 4.08 -7.76
CA ALA A 201 -11.33 2.92 -7.78
C ALA A 201 -10.66 2.62 -6.44
N VAL A 202 -10.44 3.61 -5.58
CA VAL A 202 -9.65 3.45 -4.36
C VAL A 202 -10.56 3.40 -3.13
N ASP A 203 -11.43 4.40 -2.99
CA ASP A 203 -12.28 4.56 -1.81
C ASP A 203 -13.19 3.36 -1.47
N PRO A 204 -13.80 2.61 -2.43
CA PRO A 204 -14.66 1.48 -2.07
C PRO A 204 -13.92 0.29 -1.44
N PHE A 205 -12.59 0.25 -1.54
CA PHE A 205 -11.76 -0.84 -1.01
C PHE A 205 -10.96 -0.44 0.23
N ILE A 206 -11.15 0.77 0.75
CA ILE A 206 -10.51 1.18 1.99
C ILE A 206 -11.30 0.57 3.15
N SER A 207 -10.68 -0.35 3.88
CA SER A 207 -11.13 -0.73 5.22
C SER A 207 -10.50 0.21 6.25
N SER A 208 -11.20 0.43 7.36
CA SER A 208 -10.72 1.31 8.44
C SER A 208 -10.78 0.56 9.76
N SER A 209 -9.68 0.56 10.52
CA SER A 209 -9.63 0.00 11.86
C SER A 209 -9.24 1.09 12.84
N ILE A 210 -10.03 1.27 13.89
CA ILE A 210 -9.69 2.16 15.01
C ILE A 210 -9.45 1.31 16.24
N THR A 211 -8.35 1.61 16.93
CA THR A 211 -7.98 1.01 18.20
C THR A 211 -7.88 2.12 19.23
N VAL A 212 -8.64 2.01 20.33
CA VAL A 212 -8.67 2.98 21.43
C VAL A 212 -8.25 2.27 22.71
N GLY A 213 -7.00 2.49 23.11
CA GLY A 213 -6.43 1.96 24.35
C GLY A 213 -6.47 2.98 25.48
N ARG A 214 -5.92 2.61 26.64
CA ARG A 214 -5.88 3.47 27.83
C ARG A 214 -5.09 4.77 27.61
N PHE A 215 -3.95 4.69 26.93
CA PHE A 215 -3.01 5.81 26.79
C PHE A 215 -2.88 6.33 25.36
N ALA A 216 -3.16 5.48 24.38
CA ALA A 216 -3.02 5.82 22.97
C ALA A 216 -4.19 5.28 22.15
N TRP A 217 -4.47 5.96 21.05
CA TRP A 217 -5.37 5.52 20.01
C TRP A 217 -4.67 5.52 18.65
N SER A 218 -5.14 4.68 17.75
CA SER A 218 -4.63 4.55 16.39
C SER A 218 -5.79 4.32 15.43
N LEU A 219 -5.75 4.99 14.29
CA LEU A 219 -6.65 4.82 13.17
C LEU A 219 -5.85 4.39 11.95
N LYS A 220 -6.14 3.21 11.43
CA LYS A 220 -5.48 2.61 10.27
C LYS A 220 -6.47 2.46 9.13
N SER A 221 -6.14 3.06 7.99
CA SER A 221 -6.85 2.85 6.73
C SER A 221 -6.04 1.89 5.85
N THR A 222 -6.64 0.78 5.47
CA THR A 222 -5.99 -0.30 4.72
C THR A 222 -6.67 -0.46 3.37
N TYR A 223 -5.87 -0.54 2.30
CA TYR A 223 -6.32 -0.81 0.93
C TYR A 223 -5.62 -2.07 0.43
N GLY A 224 -6.38 -3.10 0.06
CA GLY A 224 -5.80 -4.34 -0.49
C GLY A 224 -4.77 -5.03 0.43
N GLY A 225 -4.90 -4.88 1.75
CA GLY A 225 -3.97 -5.41 2.76
C GLY A 225 -2.74 -4.54 3.03
N ILE A 226 -2.62 -3.37 2.39
CA ILE A 226 -1.55 -2.40 2.62
C ILE A 226 -2.11 -1.20 3.39
N THR A 227 -1.46 -0.83 4.49
CA THR A 227 -1.81 0.39 5.23
C THR A 227 -1.47 1.63 4.39
N VAL A 228 -2.48 2.41 4.02
CA VAL A 228 -2.33 3.62 3.19
C VAL A 228 -2.21 4.85 4.06
N LYS A 229 -2.90 4.85 5.21
CA LYS A 229 -2.92 5.97 6.15
C LYS A 229 -2.99 5.43 7.56
N GLU A 230 -2.19 6.02 8.44
CA GLU A 230 -2.17 5.74 9.87
C GLU A 230 -2.12 7.08 10.60
N ILE A 231 -3.06 7.27 11.53
CA ILE A 231 -3.10 8.44 12.42
C ILE A 231 -3.11 7.91 13.84
N GLU A 232 -2.21 8.41 14.67
CA GLU A 232 -2.10 7.98 16.07
C GLU A 232 -2.04 9.20 16.98
N GLY A 233 -2.43 9.01 18.24
CA GLY A 233 -2.39 10.07 19.24
C GLY A 233 -2.60 9.54 20.66
N ALA A 234 -2.48 10.43 21.65
CA ALA A 234 -2.80 10.10 23.03
C ALA A 234 -4.32 9.98 23.20
N THR A 235 -4.79 9.01 23.99
CA THR A 235 -6.23 8.85 24.27
C THR A 235 -6.81 10.08 24.97
N ASP A 236 -5.99 10.79 25.74
CA ASP A 236 -6.38 12.05 26.40
C ASP A 236 -6.66 13.19 25.40
N ASP A 237 -6.10 13.11 24.20
CA ASP A 237 -6.37 14.08 23.13
C ASP A 237 -7.70 13.80 22.40
N LEU A 238 -8.32 12.63 22.59
CA LEU A 238 -9.66 12.35 22.07
C LEU A 238 -10.71 12.97 22.98
N GLY A 239 -11.41 13.97 22.46
CA GLY A 239 -12.58 14.59 23.10
C GLY A 239 -13.79 13.66 23.12
N GLY A 240 -14.01 12.88 22.06
CA GLY A 240 -15.13 11.95 21.91
C GLY A 240 -15.38 11.56 20.45
N ALA A 241 -16.53 10.97 20.19
CA ALA A 241 -17.03 10.64 18.85
C ALA A 241 -18.44 11.20 18.61
N ASP A 242 -18.71 11.68 17.40
CA ASP A 242 -20.02 12.17 16.96
C ASP A 242 -20.42 11.56 15.60
N VAL A 243 -21.69 11.74 15.25
CA VAL A 243 -22.28 11.31 13.98
C VAL A 243 -22.28 12.50 13.02
N ALA A 244 -21.64 12.35 11.86
CA ALA A 244 -21.62 13.39 10.84
C ALA A 244 -22.17 12.89 9.50
N MET A 245 -22.75 13.79 8.73
CA MET A 245 -23.19 13.58 7.34
C MET A 245 -22.38 14.50 6.43
N PRO A 246 -21.15 14.11 6.04
CA PRO A 246 -20.27 14.97 5.26
C PRO A 246 -20.77 15.25 3.84
N VAL A 247 -21.48 14.30 3.22
CA VAL A 247 -21.88 14.40 1.82
C VAL A 247 -23.16 13.62 1.53
N VAL A 248 -23.91 14.08 0.52
CA VAL A 248 -25.05 13.36 -0.06
C VAL A 248 -24.67 13.01 -1.50
N VAL A 249 -24.66 11.72 -1.83
CA VAL A 249 -24.31 11.22 -3.17
C VAL A 249 -25.55 10.58 -3.77
N ASN A 250 -26.00 11.06 -4.93
CA ASN A 250 -27.20 10.57 -5.62
C ASN A 250 -28.47 10.57 -4.73
N GLY A 251 -28.61 11.59 -3.87
CA GLY A 251 -29.73 11.68 -2.93
C GLY A 251 -29.62 10.73 -1.73
N VAL A 252 -28.56 9.92 -1.63
CA VAL A 252 -28.30 9.03 -0.51
C VAL A 252 -27.30 9.70 0.45
N PRO A 253 -27.69 10.02 1.69
CA PRO A 253 -26.79 10.59 2.68
C PRO A 253 -25.67 9.59 3.01
N GLN A 254 -24.43 10.06 2.98
CA GLN A 254 -23.27 9.29 3.42
C GLN A 254 -22.95 9.71 4.85
N TRP A 255 -23.10 8.77 5.79
CA TRP A 255 -22.81 8.98 7.20
C TRP A 255 -21.37 8.57 7.53
N GLU A 256 -20.78 9.21 8.52
CA GLU A 256 -19.45 8.88 9.06
C GLU A 256 -19.43 9.06 10.58
N VAL A 257 -18.56 8.30 11.25
CA VAL A 257 -18.24 8.55 12.66
C VAL A 257 -17.12 9.60 12.68
N ARG A 258 -17.33 10.74 13.32
CA ARG A 258 -16.32 11.78 13.47
C ARG A 258 -15.69 11.71 14.85
N LEU A 259 -14.40 11.45 14.90
CA LEU A 259 -13.61 11.48 16.13
C LEU A 259 -13.12 12.90 16.35
N HIS A 260 -13.41 13.47 17.52
CA HIS A 260 -12.97 14.79 17.89
C HIS A 260 -11.63 14.69 18.60
N GLY A 261 -10.55 15.01 17.90
CA GLY A 261 -9.22 15.15 18.49
C GLY A 261 -8.94 16.61 18.86
N LYS A 262 -8.08 16.81 19.86
CA LYS A 262 -7.64 18.15 20.28
C LYS A 262 -6.99 18.97 19.15
N MET A 263 -6.31 18.29 18.22
CA MET A 263 -5.63 18.94 17.09
C MET A 263 -6.45 18.92 15.79
N ALA A 264 -7.20 17.84 15.53
CA ALA A 264 -7.99 17.69 14.31
C ALA A 264 -9.12 16.69 14.50
N ASP A 265 -10.24 16.95 13.82
CA ASP A 265 -11.33 16.00 13.68
C ASP A 265 -10.98 14.98 12.59
N VAL A 266 -11.28 13.70 12.85
CA VAL A 266 -11.00 12.61 11.92
C VAL A 266 -12.28 11.84 11.61
N GLY A 267 -12.65 11.82 10.32
CA GLY A 267 -13.79 11.04 9.83
C GLY A 267 -13.42 9.56 9.64
N LEU A 268 -14.32 8.68 10.07
CA LEU A 268 -14.21 7.23 9.98
C LEU A 268 -15.41 6.67 9.20
N GLY A 269 -15.11 5.86 8.19
CA GLY A 269 -16.11 5.02 7.53
C GLY A 269 -17.14 5.77 6.68
N THR A 270 -16.74 6.87 6.04
CA THR A 270 -17.61 7.70 5.21
C THR A 270 -18.39 6.88 4.18
N GLY A 271 -19.71 6.83 4.34
CA GLY A 271 -20.61 6.09 3.46
C GLY A 271 -20.55 4.57 3.59
N LEU A 272 -19.80 4.02 4.55
CA LEU A 272 -19.72 2.56 4.75
C LEU A 272 -20.87 2.04 5.61
N LEU A 273 -21.39 2.90 6.49
CA LEU A 273 -22.25 2.56 7.61
C LEU A 273 -23.62 3.20 7.47
N SER A 274 -24.64 2.51 7.99
CA SER A 274 -25.98 3.08 8.15
C SER A 274 -26.00 4.11 9.28
N GLU A 275 -26.97 5.04 9.26
CA GLU A 275 -27.11 6.06 10.33
C GLU A 275 -27.17 5.41 11.72
N GLU A 276 -27.91 4.32 11.86
CA GLU A 276 -28.07 3.59 13.12
C GLU A 276 -26.75 2.97 13.59
N GLU A 277 -25.98 2.40 12.68
CA GLU A 277 -24.67 1.80 12.94
C GLU A 277 -23.64 2.85 13.36
N VAL A 278 -23.58 4.00 12.65
CA VAL A 278 -22.72 5.14 13.02
C VAL A 278 -23.07 5.66 14.42
N ARG A 279 -24.36 5.81 14.72
CA ARG A 279 -24.82 6.27 16.04
C ARG A 279 -24.49 5.27 17.15
N TYR A 280 -24.61 3.97 16.89
CA TYR A 280 -24.22 2.94 17.84
C TYR A 280 -22.71 2.97 18.11
N ILE A 281 -21.89 3.03 17.07
CA ILE A 281 -20.44 3.08 17.19
C ILE A 281 -19.99 4.32 17.96
N ALA A 282 -20.52 5.50 17.63
CA ALA A 282 -20.18 6.73 18.33
C ALA A 282 -20.52 6.63 19.83
N ARG A 283 -21.65 6.01 20.17
CA ARG A 283 -22.02 5.74 21.56
C ARG A 283 -21.00 4.81 22.24
N GLU A 284 -20.67 3.69 21.62
CA GLU A 284 -19.75 2.70 22.21
C GLU A 284 -18.35 3.30 22.45
N ILE A 285 -17.84 4.09 21.49
CA ILE A 285 -16.56 4.81 21.65
C ILE A 285 -16.64 5.79 22.83
N ASN A 286 -17.71 6.57 22.93
CA ASN A 286 -17.89 7.51 24.03
C ASN A 286 -18.06 6.80 25.39
N ASP A 287 -18.74 5.66 25.43
CA ASP A 287 -18.91 4.84 26.62
C ASP A 287 -17.57 4.29 27.08
N HIS A 288 -16.76 3.78 26.15
CA HIS A 288 -15.40 3.31 26.43
C HIS A 288 -14.48 4.44 26.93
N LEU A 289 -14.49 5.59 26.27
CA LEU A 289 -13.70 6.76 26.71
C LEU A 289 -14.11 7.22 28.12
N ARG A 290 -15.41 7.16 28.47
CA ARG A 290 -15.89 7.46 29.83
C ARG A 290 -15.35 6.46 30.85
N GLN A 291 -15.33 5.17 30.50
CA GLN A 291 -14.76 4.13 31.37
C GLN A 291 -13.26 4.34 31.60
N LEU A 292 -12.50 4.61 30.53
CA LEU A 292 -11.07 4.86 30.63
C LEU A 292 -10.73 6.07 31.52
N ARG A 293 -11.52 7.15 31.41
CA ARG A 293 -11.36 8.36 32.24
C ARG A 293 -11.79 8.17 33.69
N ALA A 294 -12.66 7.20 33.98
CA ALA A 294 -13.12 6.90 35.33
C ALA A 294 -12.10 6.08 36.13
N ILE A 295 -11.14 5.41 35.46
CA ILE A 295 -10.08 4.64 36.13
C ILE A 295 -9.05 5.63 36.69
N PRO A 296 -8.82 5.68 38.01
CA PRO A 296 -7.82 6.56 38.60
C PRO A 296 -6.44 6.28 37.98
N THR A 297 -5.82 7.31 37.44
CA THR A 297 -4.40 7.32 37.11
C THR A 297 -3.65 7.48 38.42
N ASP A 298 -3.23 6.37 39.03
CA ASP A 298 -2.40 6.41 40.22
C ASP A 298 -1.09 7.17 39.87
N PRO A 299 -0.78 8.30 40.52
CA PRO A 299 0.43 9.04 40.24
C PRO A 299 1.63 8.21 40.71
N GLN A 300 2.41 7.71 39.76
CA GLN A 300 3.77 7.22 40.05
C GLN A 300 4.74 8.38 40.24
#